data_AF-A0A662F764-F1
#
_entry.id   AF-A0A662F764-F1
#
_cell.length_a   1.000
_cell.length_b   1.000
_cell.length_c   1.000
_cell.angle_alpha   90.00
_cell.angle_beta   90.00
_cell.angle_gamma   90.00
#
_symmetry.space_group_name_H-M   'P 1'
#
loop_
_entity.id
_entity.type
_entity.pdbx_description
1 polymer ?
#
loop_
_entity_poly.entity_id
_entity_poly.type
_entity_poly.pdbx_seq_one_letter_code
_entity_poly.pdbx_strand_id
1 'polypeptide(L)'
;MYKFFSRYRKGIIWAIVLAFLLGGVGLFGLNQAGVLRRSNPEEEAGLAAIVNGTKITRQALAQATDNLRKQYENYYRQFGQDTSTLFVGAHGALLNLELEAQALQNLIQEAILAQQAKKLHISVSKREIEDAYNKQYNDILQRYNLTEDQLASILQAQGQTLEGFKAQLRESVTRQLRNEKLREKVVGQIDPTDDELQAYFEKNIAKYDQPEQIRASHILVKDEETAKEVLEKLKSGADFAELAKEYSQDPGTKDKGGDLGWFSRGRMVKEFEDAAFALKNVGDISDIVKTSYGYHIIKLTGRKPHHTPTLDEVKDQVR
;
A
#
# COMPACT_ATOMS: atom_id res chain seq x y z
N MET A 1 1.30 -3.59 -31.14
CA MET A 1 0.75 -3.78 -29.78
C MET A 1 1.50 -2.97 -28.71
N TYR A 2 2.84 -2.95 -28.69
CA TYR A 2 3.66 -2.18 -27.72
C TYR A 2 3.55 -0.63 -27.82
N LYS A 3 3.26 -0.08 -29.01
CA LYS A 3 3.14 1.39 -29.23
C LYS A 3 1.77 2.01 -28.86
N PHE A 4 0.74 1.19 -28.63
CA PHE A 4 -0.57 1.68 -28.17
C PHE A 4 -0.59 1.91 -26.64
N PHE A 5 0.10 1.04 -25.90
CA PHE A 5 0.20 1.10 -24.44
C PHE A 5 1.07 2.26 -23.91
N SER A 6 2.01 2.82 -24.68
CA SER A 6 2.88 3.89 -24.18
C SER A 6 2.21 5.27 -24.13
N ARG A 7 1.16 5.49 -24.92
CA ARG A 7 0.51 6.81 -25.05
C ARG A 7 -0.58 7.07 -23.99
N TYR A 8 -1.12 6.03 -23.36
CA TYR A 8 -2.23 6.11 -22.39
C TYR A 8 -1.92 5.55 -21.00
N ARG A 9 -0.67 5.11 -20.74
CA ARG A 9 -0.24 4.54 -19.45
C ARG A 9 -0.43 5.50 -18.27
N LYS A 10 -0.41 6.82 -18.53
CA LYS A 10 -0.72 7.84 -17.51
C LYS A 10 -2.23 7.89 -17.24
N GLY A 11 -3.07 7.86 -18.27
CA GLY A 11 -4.54 7.88 -18.24
C GLY A 11 -5.21 6.84 -17.31
N ILE A 12 -4.64 5.63 -17.27
CA ILE A 12 -5.25 4.43 -16.68
C ILE A 12 -5.02 4.33 -15.17
N ILE A 13 -3.94 4.93 -14.67
CA ILE A 13 -3.59 4.95 -13.23
C ILE A 13 -4.50 5.92 -12.44
N TRP A 14 -5.20 6.81 -13.14
CA TRP A 14 -6.05 7.86 -12.54
C TRP A 14 -7.37 7.38 -11.97
N ALA A 15 -7.95 6.32 -12.54
CA ALA A 15 -9.22 5.76 -12.11
C ALA A 15 -9.12 4.98 -10.79
N ILE A 16 -7.90 4.51 -10.45
CA ILE A 16 -7.65 3.60 -9.32
C ILE A 16 -7.99 4.25 -7.97
N VAL A 17 -7.85 5.57 -7.80
CA VAL A 17 -7.90 6.17 -6.44
C VAL A 17 -9.05 7.14 -6.24
N LEU A 18 -9.60 7.75 -7.29
CA LEU A 18 -10.85 8.50 -7.17
C LEU A 18 -12.02 7.59 -6.73
N ALA A 19 -12.02 6.34 -7.19
CA ALA A 19 -13.02 5.34 -6.80
C ALA A 19 -12.81 4.78 -5.37
N PHE A 20 -11.56 4.70 -4.89
CA PHE A 20 -11.26 4.22 -3.52
C PHE A 20 -11.38 5.31 -2.45
N LEU A 21 -11.17 6.60 -2.77
CA LEU A 21 -11.27 7.69 -1.79
C LEU A 21 -12.71 8.12 -1.48
N LEU A 22 -13.67 7.77 -2.35
CA LEU A 22 -15.08 8.14 -2.23
C LEU A 22 -16.02 6.96 -1.97
N GLY A 23 -15.48 5.77 -1.68
CA GLY A 23 -16.24 4.57 -1.28
C GLY A 23 -16.97 4.69 0.07
N GLY A 24 -17.33 5.91 0.49
CA GLY A 24 -18.25 6.12 1.57
C GLY A 24 -19.67 6.26 1.02
N VAL A 25 -20.53 5.38 1.50
CA VAL A 25 -21.99 5.49 1.55
C VAL A 25 -22.42 6.95 1.39
N GLY A 26 -22.97 7.33 0.23
CA GLY A 26 -23.40 8.71 -0.04
C GLY A 26 -24.42 9.22 0.99
N LEU A 27 -24.56 10.54 1.12
CA LEU A 27 -25.48 11.19 2.05
C LEU A 27 -26.90 10.61 2.01
N PHE A 28 -27.36 10.10 3.15
CA PHE A 28 -28.78 9.91 3.41
C PHE A 28 -29.24 10.89 4.47
N GLY A 29 -30.22 11.70 4.09
CA GLY A 29 -31.04 12.43 5.04
C GLY A 29 -31.82 11.43 5.87
N LEU A 30 -31.23 10.99 6.98
CA LEU A 30 -31.92 10.26 8.02
C LEU A 30 -32.85 11.26 8.72
N ASN A 31 -34.01 11.52 8.10
CA ASN A 31 -35.04 12.38 8.69
C ASN A 31 -35.48 11.76 10.02
N GLN A 32 -35.13 12.42 11.13
CA GLN A 32 -35.56 12.03 12.48
C GLN A 32 -36.92 12.66 12.77
N ALA A 33 -37.95 11.82 12.86
CA ALA A 33 -39.14 12.12 13.65
C ALA A 33 -39.20 11.11 14.79
N GLY A 34 -38.64 11.48 15.94
CA GLY A 34 -38.81 10.72 17.18
C GLY A 34 -40.04 11.21 17.93
N VAL A 35 -41.13 10.43 17.89
CA VAL A 35 -42.08 10.20 18.99
C VAL A 35 -42.74 8.86 18.69
N LEU A 36 -42.85 7.97 19.68
CA LEU A 36 -43.55 6.68 19.59
C LEU A 36 -44.93 6.84 18.92
N ARG A 37 -45.01 6.49 17.64
CA ARG A 37 -46.24 6.48 16.85
C ARG A 37 -46.25 5.15 16.12
N ARG A 38 -47.33 4.38 16.22
CA ARG A 38 -47.56 3.17 15.39
C ARG A 38 -47.25 3.55 13.94
N SER A 39 -46.32 2.85 13.31
CA SER A 39 -45.90 3.12 11.94
C SER A 39 -47.09 2.92 10.98
N ASN A 40 -47.24 3.86 10.04
CA ASN A 40 -48.23 3.76 8.98
C ASN A 40 -47.70 2.76 7.92
N PRO A 41 -48.44 1.72 7.50
CA PRO A 41 -47.95 0.69 6.57
C PRO A 41 -47.41 1.23 5.24
N GLU A 42 -47.95 2.36 4.75
CA GLU A 42 -47.47 3.03 3.54
C GLU A 42 -46.09 3.67 3.69
N GLU A 43 -45.71 4.06 4.91
CA GLU A 43 -44.41 4.66 5.20
C GLU A 43 -43.29 3.59 5.23
N GLU A 44 -43.63 2.34 5.55
CA GLU A 44 -42.69 1.20 5.55
C GLU A 44 -42.39 0.68 4.14
N ALA A 45 -43.31 0.85 3.18
CA ALA A 45 -43.13 0.40 1.79
C ALA A 45 -41.89 1.04 1.10
N GLY A 46 -41.51 2.25 1.52
CA GLY A 46 -40.35 3.00 0.99
C GLY A 46 -39.03 2.71 1.70
N LEU A 47 -39.00 1.84 2.70
CA LEU A 47 -37.80 1.54 3.50
C LEU A 47 -37.09 0.28 3.02
N ALA A 48 -35.75 0.35 3.06
CA ALA A 48 -34.87 -0.81 2.87
C ALA A 48 -34.53 -1.46 4.22
N ALA A 49 -34.34 -0.67 5.28
CA ALA A 49 -34.08 -1.17 6.63
C ALA A 49 -34.37 -0.11 7.71
N ILE A 50 -34.48 -0.55 8.96
CA ILE A 50 -34.51 0.31 10.15
C ILE A 50 -33.43 -0.16 11.12
N VAL A 51 -32.54 0.74 11.52
CA VAL A 51 -31.41 0.45 12.42
C VAL A 51 -31.54 1.31 13.67
N ASN A 52 -31.96 0.73 14.79
CA ASN A 52 -32.23 1.46 16.05
C ASN A 52 -33.09 2.74 15.85
N GLY A 53 -34.13 2.65 15.03
CA GLY A 53 -35.03 3.78 14.71
C GLY A 53 -34.53 4.70 13.59
N THR A 54 -33.31 4.52 13.09
CA THR A 54 -32.83 5.19 11.87
C THR A 54 -33.37 4.48 10.64
N LYS A 55 -34.18 5.18 9.85
CA LYS A 55 -34.81 4.69 8.62
C LYS A 55 -33.83 4.78 7.43
N ILE A 56 -33.49 3.65 6.81
CA ILE A 56 -32.74 3.58 5.55
C ILE A 56 -33.77 3.38 4.42
N THR A 57 -33.83 4.30 3.45
CA THR A 57 -34.83 4.25 2.37
C THR A 57 -34.40 3.33 1.22
N ARG A 58 -35.35 2.89 0.39
CA ARG A 58 -35.02 2.16 -0.85
C ARG A 58 -34.25 3.00 -1.85
N GLN A 59 -34.55 4.30 -1.92
CA GLN A 59 -33.76 5.25 -2.71
C GLN A 59 -32.32 5.29 -2.22
N ALA A 60 -32.13 5.23 -0.90
CA ALA A 60 -30.81 5.24 -0.31
C ALA A 60 -29.98 4.02 -0.71
N LEU A 61 -30.59 2.85 -0.57
CA LEU A 61 -30.01 1.59 -0.99
C LEU A 61 -29.66 1.63 -2.49
N ALA A 62 -30.60 2.04 -3.35
CA ALA A 62 -30.37 2.09 -4.80
C ALA A 62 -29.18 3.00 -5.18
N GLN A 63 -29.05 4.17 -4.54
CA GLN A 63 -27.93 5.07 -4.77
C GLN A 63 -26.59 4.47 -4.29
N ALA A 64 -26.57 3.84 -3.11
CA ALA A 64 -25.38 3.17 -2.60
C ALA A 64 -24.96 1.99 -3.50
N THR A 65 -25.92 1.21 -4.01
CA THR A 65 -25.68 0.13 -4.97
C THR A 65 -25.12 0.67 -6.30
N ASP A 66 -25.68 1.76 -6.84
CA ASP A 66 -25.18 2.38 -8.07
C ASP A 66 -23.74 2.89 -7.92
N ASN A 67 -23.39 3.44 -6.75
CA ASN A 67 -22.03 3.86 -6.46
C ASN A 67 -21.05 2.68 -6.42
N LEU A 68 -21.42 1.57 -5.77
CA LEU A 68 -20.59 0.35 -5.77
C LEU A 68 -20.44 -0.22 -7.18
N ARG A 69 -21.52 -0.23 -7.96
CA ARG A 69 -21.49 -0.66 -9.36
C ARG A 69 -20.48 0.15 -10.18
N LYS A 70 -20.55 1.49 -10.10
CA LYS A 70 -19.60 2.40 -10.76
C LYS A 70 -18.15 2.15 -10.30
N GLN A 71 -17.94 1.90 -9.01
CA GLN A 71 -16.62 1.56 -8.49
C GLN A 71 -16.09 0.26 -9.11
N TYR A 72 -16.93 -0.77 -9.21
CA TYR A 72 -16.59 -2.04 -9.83
C TYR A 72 -16.29 -1.90 -11.33
N GLU A 73 -17.11 -1.16 -12.08
CA GLU A 73 -16.86 -0.86 -13.49
C GLU A 73 -15.51 -0.15 -13.67
N ASN A 74 -15.26 0.88 -12.88
CA ASN A 74 -14.01 1.63 -12.95
C ASN A 74 -12.80 0.74 -12.64
N TYR A 75 -12.94 -0.18 -11.67
CA TYR A 75 -11.91 -1.16 -11.33
C TYR A 75 -11.59 -2.13 -12.47
N TYR A 76 -12.55 -2.52 -13.31
CA TYR A 76 -12.28 -3.41 -14.44
C TYR A 76 -11.85 -2.67 -15.71
N ARG A 77 -12.42 -1.48 -15.98
CA ARG A 77 -12.02 -0.64 -17.14
C ARG A 77 -10.54 -0.29 -17.12
N GLN A 78 -9.95 -0.05 -15.95
CA GLN A 78 -8.51 0.23 -15.82
C GLN A 78 -7.61 -0.94 -16.26
N PHE A 79 -8.09 -2.19 -16.21
CA PHE A 79 -7.37 -3.34 -16.73
C PHE A 79 -7.66 -3.59 -18.22
N GLY A 80 -8.32 -2.65 -18.90
CA GLY A 80 -8.71 -2.76 -20.30
C GLY A 80 -9.85 -3.76 -20.54
N GLN A 81 -10.59 -4.14 -19.50
CA GLN A 81 -11.72 -5.05 -19.65
C GLN A 81 -12.97 -4.29 -20.11
N ASP A 82 -13.72 -4.92 -21.01
CA ASP A 82 -15.04 -4.44 -21.40
C ASP A 82 -16.02 -4.68 -20.25
N THR A 83 -16.59 -3.59 -19.73
CA THR A 83 -17.51 -3.63 -18.59
C THR A 83 -18.98 -3.67 -19.01
N SER A 84 -19.28 -3.61 -20.31
CA SER A 84 -20.66 -3.57 -20.83
C SER A 84 -21.49 -4.80 -20.45
N THR A 85 -20.83 -5.93 -20.15
CA THR A 85 -21.46 -7.21 -19.83
C THR A 85 -21.43 -7.57 -18.34
N LEU A 86 -20.74 -6.79 -17.49
CA LEU A 86 -20.52 -7.13 -16.08
C LEU A 86 -21.82 -7.36 -15.29
N PHE A 87 -22.86 -6.57 -15.58
CA PHE A 87 -24.14 -6.60 -14.86
C PHE A 87 -25.27 -7.20 -15.71
N VAL A 88 -24.93 -7.97 -16.75
CA VAL A 88 -25.90 -8.58 -17.68
C VAL A 88 -25.95 -10.10 -17.47
N GLY A 89 -27.09 -10.72 -17.74
CA GLY A 89 -27.29 -12.16 -17.65
C GLY A 89 -27.34 -12.68 -16.20
N ALA A 90 -27.35 -14.02 -16.03
CA ALA A 90 -27.49 -14.64 -14.71
C ALA A 90 -26.35 -14.29 -13.75
N HIS A 91 -25.11 -14.22 -14.25
CA HIS A 91 -23.95 -13.84 -13.43
C HIS A 91 -24.01 -12.37 -13.01
N GLY A 92 -24.34 -11.46 -13.93
CA GLY A 92 -24.50 -10.04 -13.62
C GLY A 92 -25.69 -9.76 -12.68
N ALA A 93 -26.77 -10.53 -12.79
CA ALA A 93 -27.90 -10.46 -11.86
C ALA A 93 -27.48 -10.86 -10.43
N LEU A 94 -26.69 -11.94 -10.29
CA LEU A 94 -26.15 -12.34 -8.99
C LEU A 94 -25.21 -11.27 -8.43
N LEU A 95 -24.30 -10.72 -9.24
CA LEU A 95 -23.41 -9.64 -8.82
C LEU A 95 -24.18 -8.40 -8.36
N ASN A 96 -25.28 -8.01 -9.04
CA ASN A 96 -26.11 -6.90 -8.59
C ASN A 96 -26.73 -7.14 -7.21
N LEU A 97 -27.18 -8.37 -6.92
CA LEU A 97 -27.71 -8.74 -5.60
C LEU A 97 -26.63 -8.68 -4.52
N GLU A 98 -25.41 -9.12 -4.84
CA GLU A 98 -24.25 -9.04 -3.94
C GLU A 98 -23.89 -7.58 -3.63
N LEU A 99 -23.85 -6.72 -4.65
CA LEU A 99 -23.59 -5.29 -4.48
C LEU A 99 -24.70 -4.58 -3.70
N GLU A 100 -25.97 -4.95 -3.90
CA GLU A 100 -27.08 -4.42 -3.11
C GLU A 100 -26.98 -4.85 -1.63
N ALA A 101 -26.67 -6.11 -1.36
CA ALA A 101 -26.45 -6.60 0.00
C ALA A 101 -25.28 -5.87 0.68
N GLN A 102 -24.17 -5.67 -0.04
CA GLN A 102 -23.01 -4.92 0.44
C GLN A 102 -23.36 -3.45 0.69
N ALA A 103 -24.11 -2.81 -0.21
CA ALA A 103 -24.57 -1.44 -0.04
C ALA A 103 -25.41 -1.30 1.23
N LEU A 104 -26.36 -2.21 1.47
CA LEU A 104 -27.18 -2.23 2.67
C LEU A 104 -26.33 -2.42 3.94
N GLN A 105 -25.36 -3.33 3.92
CA GLN A 105 -24.45 -3.53 5.04
C GLN A 105 -23.66 -2.25 5.38
N ASN A 106 -23.14 -1.57 4.35
CA ASN A 106 -22.41 -0.31 4.54
C ASN A 106 -23.33 0.77 5.13
N LEU A 107 -24.59 0.85 4.67
CA LEU A 107 -25.60 1.76 5.21
C LEU A 107 -25.91 1.52 6.68
N ILE A 108 -26.05 0.24 7.05
CA ILE A 108 -26.30 -0.17 8.43
C ILE A 108 -25.12 0.22 9.31
N GLN A 109 -23.89 -0.06 8.86
CA GLN A 109 -22.68 0.30 9.59
C GLN A 109 -22.58 1.82 9.80
N GLU A 110 -22.79 2.61 8.75
CA GLU A 110 -22.78 4.07 8.82
C GLU A 110 -23.85 4.59 9.78
N ALA A 111 -25.05 4.01 9.77
CA ALA A 111 -26.12 4.37 10.71
C ALA A 111 -25.69 4.12 12.17
N ILE A 112 -25.10 2.96 12.48
CA ILE A 112 -24.62 2.62 13.83
C ILE A 112 -23.55 3.60 14.29
N LEU A 113 -22.54 3.86 13.44
CA LEU A 113 -21.43 4.77 13.77
C LEU A 113 -21.93 6.20 13.96
N ALA A 114 -22.81 6.69 13.08
CA ALA A 114 -23.39 8.02 13.19
C ALA A 114 -24.25 8.19 14.46
N GLN A 115 -25.04 7.17 14.82
CA GLN A 115 -25.81 7.17 16.07
C GLN A 115 -24.91 7.22 17.29
N GLN A 116 -23.85 6.42 17.33
CA GLN A 116 -22.92 6.41 18.45
C GLN A 116 -22.14 7.73 18.54
N ALA A 117 -21.71 8.29 17.42
CA ALA A 117 -21.09 9.61 17.37
C ALA A 117 -22.02 10.70 17.93
N LYS A 118 -23.31 10.67 17.56
CA LYS A 118 -24.32 11.58 18.11
C LYS A 118 -24.52 11.37 19.61
N LYS A 119 -24.65 10.13 20.07
CA LYS A 119 -24.82 9.77 21.50
C LYS A 119 -23.66 10.27 22.36
N LEU A 120 -22.44 10.24 21.82
CA LEU A 120 -21.23 10.71 22.50
C LEU A 120 -20.91 12.18 22.23
N HIS A 121 -21.81 12.93 21.59
CA HIS A 121 -21.63 14.34 21.24
C HIS A 121 -20.34 14.62 20.45
N ILE A 122 -19.94 13.70 19.57
CA ILE A 122 -18.78 13.86 18.71
C ILE A 122 -19.13 14.82 17.57
N SER A 123 -18.37 15.90 17.47
CA SER A 123 -18.47 16.89 16.39
C SER A 123 -17.15 17.07 15.67
N VAL A 124 -17.23 17.29 14.36
CA VAL A 124 -16.09 17.73 13.54
C VAL A 124 -16.34 19.20 13.17
N SER A 125 -15.38 20.07 13.46
CA SER A 125 -15.49 21.49 13.14
C SER A 125 -15.33 21.72 11.64
N LYS A 126 -15.91 22.83 11.14
CA LYS A 126 -15.74 23.24 9.73
C LYS A 126 -14.27 23.37 9.34
N ARG A 127 -13.44 23.89 10.26
CA ARG A 127 -12.00 24.04 10.04
C ARG A 127 -11.32 22.70 9.81
N GLU A 128 -11.57 21.72 10.67
CA GLU A 128 -11.01 20.37 10.53
C GLU A 128 -11.41 19.72 9.20
N ILE A 129 -12.67 19.91 8.79
CA ILE A 129 -13.18 19.40 7.50
C ILE A 129 -12.44 20.06 6.34
N GLU A 130 -12.33 21.39 6.32
CA GLU A 130 -11.66 22.10 5.22
C GLU A 130 -10.15 21.83 5.17
N ASP A 131 -9.48 21.76 6.33
CA ASP A 131 -8.05 21.45 6.40
C ASP A 131 -7.76 20.04 5.85
N ALA A 132 -8.54 19.04 6.27
CA ALA A 132 -8.39 17.66 5.79
C ALA A 132 -8.84 17.50 4.32
N TYR A 133 -9.91 18.18 3.90
CA TYR A 133 -10.34 18.22 2.51
C TYR A 133 -9.26 18.80 1.60
N ASN A 134 -8.71 19.97 1.96
CA ASN A 134 -7.68 20.64 1.16
C ASN A 134 -6.43 19.78 1.06
N LYS A 135 -6.02 19.15 2.17
CA LYS A 135 -4.91 18.19 2.18
C LYS A 135 -5.18 17.04 1.22
N GLN A 136 -6.31 16.36 1.36
CA GLN A 136 -6.63 15.18 0.54
C GLN A 136 -6.81 15.55 -0.93
N TYR A 137 -7.42 16.69 -1.25
CA TYR A 137 -7.57 17.18 -2.61
C TYR A 137 -6.21 17.49 -3.25
N ASN A 138 -5.31 18.18 -2.54
CA ASN A 138 -3.97 18.46 -3.02
C ASN A 138 -3.12 17.19 -3.17
N ASP A 139 -3.24 16.24 -2.24
CA ASP A 139 -2.58 14.94 -2.32
C ASP A 139 -3.03 14.18 -3.59
N ILE A 140 -4.31 14.27 -3.96
CA ILE A 140 -4.83 13.70 -5.23
C ILE A 140 -4.23 14.41 -6.45
N LEU A 141 -4.08 15.73 -6.44
CA LEU A 141 -3.45 16.41 -7.60
C LEU A 141 -1.96 16.07 -7.70
N GLN A 142 -1.25 16.00 -6.57
CA GLN A 142 0.20 15.81 -6.51
C GLN A 142 0.68 14.38 -6.75
N ARG A 143 0.03 13.36 -6.15
CA ARG A 143 0.40 11.92 -6.24
C ARG A 143 0.55 11.38 -7.67
N TYR A 144 0.13 12.19 -8.58
CA TYR A 144 -0.65 11.85 -9.70
C TYR A 144 -0.19 12.80 -10.79
N ASN A 145 0.03 14.08 -10.46
CA ASN A 145 0.47 15.13 -11.37
C ASN A 145 -0.66 15.60 -12.32
N LEU A 146 -1.82 15.96 -11.74
CA LEU A 146 -2.92 16.64 -12.44
C LEU A 146 -2.94 18.13 -12.12
N THR A 147 -3.41 18.90 -13.10
CA THR A 147 -4.10 20.17 -12.85
C THR A 147 -5.58 19.93 -12.55
N GLU A 148 -6.23 20.90 -11.91
CA GLU A 148 -7.67 20.86 -11.67
C GLU A 148 -8.50 20.71 -12.96
N ASP A 149 -8.08 21.37 -14.04
CA ASP A 149 -8.74 21.26 -15.36
C ASP A 149 -8.64 19.85 -15.94
N GLN A 150 -7.50 19.18 -15.75
CA GLN A 150 -7.32 17.79 -16.18
C GLN A 150 -8.21 16.85 -15.36
N LEU A 151 -8.31 17.07 -14.05
CA LEU A 151 -9.24 16.33 -13.20
C LEU A 151 -10.69 16.54 -13.64
N ALA A 152 -11.11 17.78 -13.89
CA ALA A 152 -12.45 18.10 -14.38
C ALA A 152 -12.78 17.37 -15.69
N SER A 153 -11.82 17.35 -16.63
CA SER A 153 -11.97 16.66 -17.92
C SER A 153 -12.13 15.15 -17.75
N ILE A 154 -11.38 14.53 -16.83
CA ILE A 154 -11.47 13.10 -16.51
C ILE A 154 -12.84 12.78 -15.90
N LEU A 155 -13.29 13.57 -14.93
CA LEU A 155 -14.59 13.40 -14.27
C LEU A 155 -15.74 13.54 -15.28
N GLN A 156 -15.66 14.52 -16.19
CA GLN A 156 -16.66 14.72 -17.23
C GLN A 156 -16.77 13.51 -18.17
N ALA A 157 -15.64 12.91 -18.56
CA ALA A 157 -15.63 11.69 -19.37
C ALA A 157 -16.29 10.48 -18.65
N GLN A 158 -16.41 10.54 -17.32
CA GLN A 158 -17.07 9.53 -16.49
C GLN A 158 -18.51 9.91 -16.11
N GLY A 159 -19.04 11.02 -16.66
CA GLY A 159 -20.38 11.52 -16.33
C GLY A 159 -20.48 12.17 -14.94
N GLN A 160 -19.35 12.62 -14.39
CA GLN A 160 -19.26 13.32 -13.11
C GLN A 160 -18.88 14.79 -13.30
N THR A 161 -19.14 15.61 -12.28
CA THR A 161 -18.73 17.02 -12.26
C THR A 161 -17.64 17.24 -11.22
N LEU A 162 -16.76 18.22 -11.46
CA LEU A 162 -15.74 18.59 -10.48
C LEU A 162 -16.37 19.01 -9.14
N GLU A 163 -17.46 19.79 -9.18
CA GLU A 163 -18.18 20.20 -7.98
C GLU A 163 -18.80 19.02 -7.23
N GLY A 164 -19.39 18.06 -7.95
CA GLY A 164 -19.94 16.84 -7.36
C GLY A 164 -18.84 16.01 -6.69
N PHE A 165 -17.69 15.89 -7.35
CA PHE A 165 -16.51 15.22 -6.80
C PHE A 165 -16.02 15.90 -5.52
N LYS A 166 -15.86 17.23 -5.53
CA LYS A 166 -15.42 18.00 -4.35
C LYS A 166 -16.40 17.87 -3.19
N ALA A 167 -17.71 17.90 -3.46
CA ALA A 167 -18.75 17.70 -2.45
C ALA A 167 -18.67 16.30 -1.82
N GLN A 168 -18.52 15.25 -2.66
CA GLN A 168 -18.34 13.89 -2.19
C GLN A 168 -17.06 13.73 -1.37
N LEU A 169 -15.97 14.38 -1.77
CA LEU A 169 -14.71 14.36 -1.03
C LEU A 169 -14.85 14.99 0.35
N ARG A 170 -15.45 16.18 0.46
CA ARG A 170 -15.73 16.83 1.76
C ARG A 170 -16.55 15.94 2.69
N GLU A 171 -17.58 15.29 2.14
CA GLU A 171 -18.42 14.39 2.91
C GLU A 171 -17.64 13.15 3.38
N SER A 172 -16.83 12.55 2.49
CA SER A 172 -15.96 11.41 2.82
C SER A 172 -15.02 11.75 3.98
N VAL A 173 -14.35 12.91 3.90
CA VAL A 173 -13.45 13.42 4.93
C VAL A 173 -14.20 13.67 6.24
N THR A 174 -15.41 14.24 6.18
CA THR A 174 -16.24 14.50 7.36
C THR A 174 -16.56 13.20 8.12
N ARG A 175 -16.96 12.15 7.39
CA ARG A 175 -17.22 10.83 8.00
C ARG A 175 -15.96 10.19 8.55
N GLN A 176 -14.84 10.27 7.82
CA GLN A 176 -13.56 9.74 8.28
C GLN A 176 -13.17 10.37 9.62
N LEU A 177 -13.15 11.71 9.70
CA LEU A 177 -12.80 12.44 10.92
C LEU A 177 -13.76 12.11 12.08
N ARG A 178 -15.07 12.03 11.80
CA ARG A 178 -16.06 11.64 12.81
C ARG A 178 -15.78 10.22 13.33
N ASN A 179 -15.48 9.28 12.44
CA ASN A 179 -15.23 7.88 12.79
C ASN A 179 -13.88 7.71 13.53
N GLU A 180 -12.86 8.49 13.18
CA GLU A 180 -11.58 8.54 13.91
C GLU A 180 -11.79 9.05 15.34
N LYS A 181 -12.48 10.18 15.52
CA LYS A 181 -12.83 10.71 16.84
C LYS A 181 -13.71 9.75 17.64
N LEU A 182 -14.62 9.05 16.97
CA LEU A 182 -15.43 8.01 17.59
C LEU A 182 -14.59 6.85 18.08
N ARG A 183 -13.66 6.35 17.26
CA ARG A 183 -12.74 5.29 17.65
C ARG A 183 -11.90 5.73 18.86
N GLU A 184 -11.31 6.92 18.82
CA GLU A 184 -10.53 7.47 19.93
C GLU A 184 -11.37 7.55 21.22
N LYS A 185 -12.63 7.98 21.12
CA LYS A 185 -13.53 8.09 22.27
C LYS A 185 -13.99 6.74 22.83
N VAL A 186 -14.23 5.75 21.97
CA VAL A 186 -14.77 4.43 22.35
C VAL A 186 -13.68 3.47 22.81
N VAL A 187 -12.57 3.42 22.08
CA VAL A 187 -11.44 2.52 22.36
C VAL A 187 -10.50 3.12 23.39
N GLY A 188 -10.44 4.46 23.50
CA GLY A 188 -9.42 5.15 24.28
C GLY A 188 -8.05 5.09 23.59
N GLN A 189 -7.02 5.58 24.29
CA GLN A 189 -5.65 5.28 23.91
C GLN A 189 -5.40 3.80 24.22
N ILE A 190 -5.11 3.00 23.19
CA ILE A 190 -4.55 1.66 23.40
C ILE A 190 -3.10 1.89 23.80
N ASP A 191 -2.84 1.83 25.10
CA ASP A 191 -1.49 1.80 25.62
C ASP A 191 -1.20 0.37 26.10
N PRO A 192 -0.59 -0.47 25.26
CA PRO A 192 -0.27 -1.84 25.66
C PRO A 192 0.66 -1.80 26.87
N THR A 193 0.35 -2.60 27.87
CA THR A 193 1.19 -2.76 29.05
C THR A 193 2.56 -3.33 28.66
N ASP A 194 3.59 -3.07 29.46
CA ASP A 194 4.92 -3.66 29.22
C ASP A 194 4.85 -5.20 29.15
N ASP A 195 3.95 -5.83 29.91
CA ASP A 195 3.71 -7.28 29.86
C ASP A 195 3.12 -7.75 28.52
N GLU A 196 2.20 -6.99 27.93
CA GLU A 196 1.63 -7.28 26.61
C GLU A 196 2.67 -7.10 25.49
N LEU A 197 3.50 -6.06 25.58
CA LEU A 197 4.61 -5.82 24.66
C LEU A 197 5.64 -6.95 24.76
N GLN A 198 6.00 -7.37 25.97
CA GLN A 198 6.91 -8.49 26.21
C GLN A 198 6.36 -9.80 25.65
N ALA A 199 5.11 -10.15 25.97
CA ALA A 199 4.47 -11.36 25.49
C ALA A 199 4.37 -11.40 23.95
N TYR A 200 4.06 -10.25 23.33
CA TYR A 200 4.05 -10.15 21.88
C TYR A 200 5.46 -10.29 21.31
N PHE A 201 6.45 -9.59 21.86
CA PHE A 201 7.83 -9.64 21.40
C PHE A 201 8.41 -11.05 21.46
N GLU A 202 8.24 -11.76 22.58
CA GLU A 202 8.71 -13.14 22.74
C GLU A 202 8.09 -14.09 21.70
N LYS A 203 6.79 -13.96 21.48
CA LYS A 203 6.07 -14.77 20.48
C LYS A 203 6.49 -14.44 19.04
N ASN A 204 7.04 -13.26 18.81
CA ASN A 204 7.33 -12.72 17.48
C ASN A 204 8.83 -12.40 17.26
N ILE A 205 9.73 -12.87 18.12
CA ILE A 205 11.16 -12.49 18.11
C ILE A 205 11.82 -12.68 16.74
N ALA A 206 11.44 -13.74 16.02
CA ALA A 206 11.94 -14.03 14.68
C ALA A 206 11.64 -12.93 13.63
N LYS A 207 10.61 -12.08 13.85
CA LYS A 207 10.31 -10.94 12.96
C LYS A 207 11.32 -9.80 13.11
N TYR A 208 11.97 -9.74 14.28
CA TYR A 208 12.89 -8.67 14.64
C TYR A 208 14.35 -9.09 14.49
N ASP A 209 14.58 -10.38 14.26
CA ASP A 209 15.92 -10.92 14.06
C ASP A 209 16.62 -10.21 12.90
N GLN A 210 17.85 -9.76 13.17
CA GLN A 210 18.68 -9.12 12.16
C GLN A 210 19.71 -10.16 11.71
N PRO A 211 19.50 -10.81 10.56
CA PRO A 211 20.46 -11.80 10.08
C PRO A 211 21.79 -11.12 9.77
N GLU A 212 22.87 -11.89 9.86
CA GLU A 212 24.19 -11.43 9.44
C GLU A 212 24.15 -10.87 8.01
N GLN A 213 24.79 -9.72 7.82
CA GLN A 213 24.96 -9.09 6.53
C GLN A 213 26.43 -8.80 6.28
N ILE A 214 26.89 -9.05 5.07
CA ILE A 214 28.20 -8.57 4.60
C ILE A 214 28.00 -7.60 3.44
N ARG A 215 28.95 -6.68 3.28
CA ARG A 215 29.14 -5.92 2.06
C ARG A 215 30.39 -6.45 1.40
N ALA A 216 30.33 -6.75 0.11
CA ALA A 216 31.48 -7.24 -0.64
C ALA A 216 31.60 -6.55 -1.99
N SER A 217 32.83 -6.46 -2.48
CA SER A 217 33.12 -6.16 -3.88
C SER A 217 33.57 -7.42 -4.59
N HIS A 218 33.31 -7.54 -5.89
CA HIS A 218 33.80 -8.67 -6.69
C HIS A 218 34.35 -8.29 -8.06
N ILE A 219 35.22 -9.15 -8.58
CA ILE A 219 35.70 -9.12 -9.96
C ILE A 219 35.31 -10.45 -10.60
N LEU A 220 34.49 -10.40 -11.64
CA LEU A 220 34.04 -11.57 -12.40
C LEU A 220 34.80 -11.66 -13.71
N VAL A 221 35.47 -12.78 -13.97
CA VAL A 221 36.16 -13.05 -15.23
C VAL A 221 35.76 -14.40 -15.81
N LYS A 222 35.90 -14.55 -17.13
CA LYS A 222 35.43 -15.73 -17.87
C LYS A 222 36.27 -16.99 -17.61
N ASP A 223 37.57 -16.81 -17.42
CA ASP A 223 38.56 -17.89 -17.33
C ASP A 223 39.46 -17.75 -16.10
N GLU A 224 40.06 -18.88 -15.72
CA GLU A 224 40.86 -18.99 -14.50
C GLU A 224 42.23 -18.30 -14.66
N GLU A 225 42.75 -18.19 -15.87
CA GLU A 225 44.04 -17.56 -16.16
C GLU A 225 43.97 -16.06 -15.88
N THR A 226 42.91 -15.40 -16.36
CA THR A 226 42.63 -13.99 -16.05
C THR A 226 42.40 -13.80 -14.55
N ALA A 227 41.71 -14.73 -13.88
CA ALA A 227 41.50 -14.64 -12.44
C ALA A 227 42.83 -14.73 -11.67
N LYS A 228 43.74 -15.61 -12.09
CA LYS A 228 45.09 -15.70 -11.51
C LYS A 228 45.88 -14.42 -11.71
N GLU A 229 45.83 -13.83 -12.91
CA GLU A 229 46.47 -12.55 -13.19
C GLU A 229 45.97 -11.44 -12.25
N VAL A 230 44.65 -11.27 -12.16
CA VAL A 230 44.03 -10.25 -11.29
C VAL A 230 44.41 -10.48 -9.82
N LEU A 231 44.38 -11.73 -9.34
CA LEU A 231 44.72 -12.04 -7.96
C LEU A 231 46.19 -11.73 -7.64
N GLU A 232 47.12 -12.00 -8.56
CA GLU A 232 48.54 -11.63 -8.38
C GLU A 232 48.75 -10.11 -8.36
N LYS A 233 48.01 -9.35 -9.19
CA LYS A 233 48.03 -7.88 -9.13
C LYS A 233 47.50 -7.36 -7.79
N LEU A 234 46.43 -7.94 -7.28
CA LEU A 234 45.87 -7.60 -5.96
C LEU A 234 46.85 -7.90 -4.82
N LYS A 235 47.51 -9.06 -4.85
CA LYS A 235 48.59 -9.41 -3.89
C LYS A 235 49.77 -8.45 -3.96
N SER A 236 50.04 -7.89 -5.14
CA SER A 236 51.07 -6.88 -5.36
C SER A 236 50.66 -5.46 -4.96
N GLY A 237 49.44 -5.28 -4.41
CA GLY A 237 48.95 -4.01 -3.88
C GLY A 237 48.18 -3.14 -4.88
N ALA A 238 47.77 -3.68 -6.03
CA ALA A 238 46.89 -2.97 -6.96
C ALA A 238 45.52 -2.64 -6.33
N ASP A 239 44.90 -1.56 -6.76
CA ASP A 239 43.58 -1.17 -6.28
C ASP A 239 42.49 -2.11 -6.82
N PHE A 240 41.61 -2.56 -5.93
CA PHE A 240 40.55 -3.52 -6.28
C PHE A 240 39.49 -2.90 -7.20
N ALA A 241 39.12 -1.64 -6.98
CA ALA A 241 38.08 -0.99 -7.76
C ALA A 241 38.55 -0.71 -9.20
N GLU A 242 39.82 -0.31 -9.38
CA GLU A 242 40.42 -0.15 -10.70
C GLU A 242 40.49 -1.48 -11.46
N LEU A 243 40.94 -2.57 -10.80
CA LEU A 243 40.94 -3.90 -11.41
C LEU A 243 39.52 -4.41 -11.71
N ALA A 244 38.53 -4.09 -10.86
CA ALA A 244 37.14 -4.41 -11.15
C ALA A 244 36.64 -3.69 -12.41
N LYS A 245 36.99 -2.41 -12.58
CA LYS A 245 36.62 -1.64 -13.77
C LYS A 245 37.29 -2.15 -15.04
N GLU A 246 38.55 -2.54 -14.94
CA GLU A 246 39.36 -3.03 -16.07
C GLU A 246 39.00 -4.46 -16.48
N TYR A 247 38.88 -5.38 -15.53
CA TYR A 247 38.76 -6.82 -15.80
C TYR A 247 37.35 -7.39 -15.61
N SER A 248 36.51 -6.81 -14.76
CA SER A 248 35.23 -7.43 -14.40
C SER A 248 34.23 -7.42 -15.57
N GLN A 249 33.63 -8.58 -15.81
CA GLN A 249 32.57 -8.80 -16.78
C GLN A 249 31.18 -8.58 -16.20
N ASP A 250 31.05 -8.23 -14.92
CA ASP A 250 29.76 -7.87 -14.32
C ASP A 250 29.37 -6.42 -14.69
N PRO A 251 28.39 -6.22 -15.60
CA PRO A 251 27.97 -4.89 -16.01
C PRO A 251 27.29 -4.10 -14.88
N GLY A 252 26.77 -4.77 -13.84
CA GLY A 252 26.06 -4.12 -12.75
C GLY A 252 26.97 -3.39 -11.76
N THR A 253 28.21 -3.87 -11.60
CA THR A 253 29.11 -3.43 -10.54
C THR A 253 30.51 -3.03 -11.00
N LYS A 254 30.98 -3.42 -12.21
CA LYS A 254 32.34 -3.11 -12.67
C LYS A 254 32.70 -1.62 -12.58
N ASP A 255 31.78 -0.75 -13.01
CA ASP A 255 31.98 0.71 -13.00
C ASP A 255 31.80 1.34 -11.60
N LYS A 256 31.46 0.51 -10.60
CA LYS A 256 31.30 0.86 -9.18
C LYS A 256 32.33 0.13 -8.31
N GLY A 257 33.47 -0.25 -8.89
CA GLY A 257 34.53 -0.96 -8.17
C GLY A 257 34.12 -2.35 -7.69
N GLY A 258 33.17 -3.00 -8.36
CA GLY A 258 32.68 -4.32 -8.03
C GLY A 258 31.71 -4.37 -6.84
N ASP A 259 31.29 -3.25 -6.26
CA ASP A 259 30.47 -3.21 -5.04
C ASP A 259 29.06 -3.81 -5.24
N LEU A 260 28.77 -4.86 -4.47
CA LEU A 260 27.49 -5.58 -4.48
C LEU A 260 26.49 -5.02 -3.46
N GLY A 261 26.91 -4.08 -2.60
CA GLY A 261 26.11 -3.62 -1.48
C GLY A 261 25.98 -4.67 -0.37
N TRP A 262 25.06 -4.43 0.58
CA TRP A 262 24.83 -5.33 1.71
C TRP A 262 23.93 -6.50 1.33
N PHE A 263 24.33 -7.71 1.69
CA PHE A 263 23.53 -8.91 1.50
C PHE A 263 23.67 -9.90 2.66
N SER A 264 22.58 -10.63 2.93
CA SER A 264 22.55 -11.78 3.83
C SER A 264 22.71 -13.07 3.04
N ARG A 265 22.90 -14.17 3.76
CA ARG A 265 22.89 -15.52 3.18
C ARG A 265 21.59 -15.81 2.42
N GLY A 266 21.67 -16.67 1.41
CA GLY A 266 20.60 -17.02 0.47
C GLY A 266 20.38 -16.03 -0.68
N ARG A 267 21.22 -14.98 -0.80
CA ARG A 267 21.08 -13.94 -1.85
C ARG A 267 22.03 -14.14 -3.03
N MET A 268 23.11 -14.89 -2.84
CA MET A 268 24.12 -15.19 -3.86
C MET A 268 24.16 -16.70 -4.14
N VAL A 269 24.82 -17.09 -5.23
CA VAL A 269 25.09 -18.53 -5.47
C VAL A 269 25.99 -19.09 -4.37
N LYS A 270 25.78 -20.37 -4.04
CA LYS A 270 26.32 -21.00 -2.84
C LYS A 270 27.83 -20.86 -2.72
N GLU A 271 28.57 -21.12 -3.80
CA GLU A 271 30.03 -21.09 -3.82
C GLU A 271 30.58 -19.68 -3.57
N PHE A 272 29.95 -18.67 -4.17
CA PHE A 272 30.28 -17.26 -3.93
C PHE A 272 30.00 -16.86 -2.48
N GLU A 273 28.81 -17.21 -2.00
CA GLU A 273 28.38 -16.87 -0.65
C GLU A 273 29.27 -17.50 0.41
N ASP A 274 29.56 -18.79 0.31
CA ASP A 274 30.40 -19.52 1.26
C ASP A 274 31.79 -18.87 1.35
N ALA A 275 32.39 -18.51 0.22
CA ALA A 275 33.66 -17.82 0.17
C ALA A 275 33.58 -16.39 0.74
N ALA A 276 32.57 -15.60 0.36
CA ALA A 276 32.41 -14.23 0.82
C ALA A 276 32.22 -14.14 2.34
N PHE A 277 31.39 -15.03 2.91
CA PHE A 277 31.14 -15.05 4.35
C PHE A 277 32.28 -15.66 5.16
N ALA A 278 33.16 -16.47 4.55
CA ALA A 278 34.35 -17.04 5.21
C ALA A 278 35.47 -16.00 5.45
N LEU A 279 35.47 -14.88 4.73
CA LEU A 279 36.40 -13.77 4.93
C LEU A 279 36.21 -13.15 6.32
N LYS A 280 37.27 -12.96 7.10
CA LYS A 280 37.12 -12.62 8.53
C LYS A 280 37.12 -11.12 8.76
N ASN A 281 38.02 -10.40 8.09
CA ASN A 281 38.26 -8.98 8.32
C ASN A 281 37.86 -8.15 7.10
N VAL A 282 37.34 -6.95 7.35
CA VAL A 282 37.13 -5.98 6.27
C VAL A 282 38.47 -5.67 5.62
N GLY A 283 38.53 -5.84 4.30
CA GLY A 283 39.75 -5.75 3.50
C GLY A 283 40.25 -7.11 3.00
N ASP A 284 39.85 -8.23 3.63
CA ASP A 284 40.23 -9.57 3.19
C ASP A 284 39.78 -9.81 1.75
N ILE A 285 40.63 -10.50 0.99
CA ILE A 285 40.39 -10.92 -0.40
C ILE A 285 40.36 -12.45 -0.44
N SER A 286 39.37 -13.03 -1.12
CA SER A 286 39.24 -14.47 -1.30
C SER A 286 40.28 -15.05 -2.26
N ASP A 287 40.46 -16.36 -2.21
CA ASP A 287 41.00 -17.11 -3.35
C ASP A 287 40.03 -17.03 -4.55
N ILE A 288 40.43 -17.61 -5.68
CA ILE A 288 39.59 -17.68 -6.88
C ILE A 288 38.40 -18.60 -6.61
N VAL A 289 37.19 -18.08 -6.76
CA VAL A 289 35.95 -18.81 -6.55
C VAL A 289 35.30 -19.11 -7.90
N LYS A 290 35.14 -20.39 -8.23
CA LYS A 290 34.45 -20.82 -9.45
C LYS A 290 32.95 -20.97 -9.20
N THR A 291 32.15 -20.42 -10.11
CA THR A 291 30.68 -20.54 -10.13
C THR A 291 30.19 -20.87 -11.53
N SER A 292 28.88 -21.02 -11.71
CA SER A 292 28.25 -21.11 -13.05
C SER A 292 28.43 -19.86 -13.91
N TYR A 293 28.76 -18.70 -13.33
CA TYR A 293 28.91 -17.43 -14.04
C TYR A 293 30.36 -17.14 -14.50
N GLY A 294 31.33 -17.94 -14.04
CA GLY A 294 32.75 -17.69 -14.26
C GLY A 294 33.55 -17.78 -12.95
N TYR A 295 34.68 -17.09 -12.94
CA TYR A 295 35.62 -17.05 -11.81
C TYR A 295 35.54 -15.70 -11.13
N HIS A 296 35.48 -15.73 -9.80
CA HIS A 296 35.28 -14.56 -8.96
C HIS A 296 36.47 -14.37 -8.03
N ILE A 297 36.81 -13.11 -7.77
CA ILE A 297 37.66 -12.71 -6.65
C ILE A 297 36.82 -11.76 -5.82
N ILE A 298 36.72 -12.01 -4.51
CA ILE A 298 35.78 -11.34 -3.62
C ILE A 298 36.58 -10.58 -2.58
N LYS A 299 36.20 -9.33 -2.30
CA LYS A 299 36.76 -8.52 -1.21
C LYS A 299 35.67 -8.18 -0.20
N LEU A 300 35.92 -8.46 1.07
CA LEU A 300 35.02 -8.06 2.15
C LEU A 300 35.16 -6.56 2.40
N THR A 301 34.09 -5.79 2.27
CA THR A 301 34.09 -4.32 2.44
C THR A 301 33.25 -3.85 3.63
N GLY A 302 32.50 -4.75 4.26
CA GLY A 302 31.77 -4.48 5.50
C GLY A 302 31.16 -5.75 6.09
N ARG A 303 30.96 -5.77 7.41
CA ARG A 303 30.27 -6.86 8.12
C ARG A 303 29.35 -6.28 9.20
N LYS A 304 28.12 -6.78 9.25
CA LYS A 304 27.15 -6.58 10.32
C LYS A 304 26.84 -7.95 10.89
N PRO A 305 27.22 -8.23 12.14
CA PRO A 305 26.95 -9.51 12.76
C PRO A 305 25.45 -9.75 12.86
N HIS A 306 25.07 -11.02 12.96
CA HIS A 306 23.72 -11.36 13.37
C HIS A 306 23.43 -10.77 14.75
N HIS A 307 22.25 -10.17 14.90
CA HIS A 307 21.78 -9.58 16.15
C HIS A 307 20.32 -9.94 16.35
N THR A 308 20.05 -10.67 17.42
CA THR A 308 18.69 -10.83 17.91
C THR A 308 18.44 -9.67 18.88
N PRO A 309 17.62 -8.67 18.50
CA PRO A 309 17.41 -7.49 19.33
C PRO A 309 16.68 -7.87 20.61
N THR A 310 16.82 -7.04 21.63
CA THR A 310 16.00 -7.02 22.85
C THR A 310 14.70 -6.25 22.61
N LEU A 311 13.70 -6.43 23.49
CA LEU A 311 12.46 -5.63 23.41
C LEU A 311 12.77 -4.13 23.42
N ASP A 312 13.68 -3.67 24.28
CA ASP A 312 14.01 -2.24 24.40
C ASP A 312 14.53 -1.66 23.08
N GLU A 313 15.32 -2.41 22.32
CA GLU A 313 15.85 -1.98 21.02
C GLU A 313 14.79 -1.88 19.93
N VAL A 314 13.68 -2.61 20.07
CA VAL A 314 12.58 -2.63 19.09
C VAL A 314 11.24 -2.22 19.68
N LYS A 315 11.21 -1.57 20.85
CA LYS A 315 9.98 -1.31 21.61
C LYS A 315 8.96 -0.53 20.78
N ASP A 316 9.42 0.46 20.03
CA ASP A 316 8.58 1.27 19.14
C ASP A 316 8.05 0.48 17.91
N GLN A 317 8.73 -0.59 17.50
CA GLN A 317 8.25 -1.48 16.43
C GLN A 317 7.28 -2.55 16.94
N VAL A 318 7.29 -2.80 18.26
CA VAL A 318 6.40 -3.76 18.93
C VAL A 318 5.07 -3.11 19.33
N ARG A 319 5.08 -1.80 19.66
CA ARG A 319 3.91 -1.00 20.05
C ARG A 319 2.99 -0.64 18.88
#